data_AF-A0A814GQD8-F1
#
_entry.id   AF-A0A814GQD8-F1
#
_cell.length_a   1.000
_cell.length_b   1.000
_cell.length_c   1.000
_cell.angle_alpha   90.00
_cell.angle_beta   90.00
_cell.angle_gamma   90.00
#
_symmetry.space_group_name_H-M   'P 1'
#
loop_
_entity.id
_entity.type
_entity.pdbx_description
1 polymer ?
#
loop_
_entity_poly.entity_id
_entity_poly.type
_entity_poly.pdbx_seq_one_letter_code
_entity_poly.pdbx_strand_id
1 'polypeptide(L)'
;MHNYTPANSIRQKKANWGTINNRILSHFGLDLPAIIITGLCHGTPGLIEVLLYNLRLKIDEQIEVQKKFQDSLYLEDHSLMSIDSTRSLKPITTLNSVTKRAGRFSQKGMRRTVPRLEF
;
A
#
# COMPACT_ATOMS: atom_id res chain seq x y z
N MET A 1 -0.52 22.13 8.07
CA MET A 1 -1.77 21.88 7.32
C MET A 1 -2.00 22.99 6.30
N HIS A 2 -1.37 22.95 5.12
CA HIS A 2 -1.56 23.98 4.07
C HIS A 2 -2.72 23.67 3.11
N ASN A 3 -3.27 22.45 3.17
CA ASN A 3 -4.31 21.97 2.24
C ASN A 3 -5.74 22.36 2.64
N TYR A 4 -5.92 22.97 3.80
CA TYR A 4 -7.23 23.36 4.32
C TYR A 4 -7.12 24.76 4.92
N THR A 5 -7.62 25.74 4.19
CA THR A 5 -7.68 27.12 4.69
C THR A 5 -8.81 27.23 5.71
N PRO A 6 -8.56 27.77 6.93
CA PRO A 6 -9.62 28.09 7.87
C PRO A 6 -10.65 29.00 7.21
N ALA A 7 -11.93 28.69 7.40
CA ALA A 7 -12.98 29.40 6.69
C ALA A 7 -14.27 29.53 7.49
N ASN A 8 -14.84 30.73 7.45
CA ASN A 8 -16.15 31.02 8.03
C ASN A 8 -17.28 30.89 7.01
N SER A 9 -16.97 30.99 5.70
CA SER A 9 -17.95 30.84 4.62
C SER A 9 -18.35 29.37 4.41
N ILE A 10 -19.66 29.11 4.35
CA ILE A 10 -20.23 27.77 4.03
C ILE A 10 -19.66 27.23 2.72
N ARG A 11 -19.49 28.08 1.69
CA ARG A 11 -18.96 27.66 0.39
C ARG A 11 -17.55 27.06 0.52
N GLN A 12 -16.69 27.73 1.28
CA GLN A 12 -15.32 27.25 1.50
C GLN A 12 -15.30 26.04 2.43
N LYS A 13 -16.16 26.00 3.46
CA LYS A 13 -16.35 24.80 4.29
C LYS A 13 -16.75 23.59 3.45
N LYS A 14 -17.69 23.73 2.51
CA LYS A 14 -18.10 22.66 1.59
C LYS A 14 -16.93 22.17 0.72
N ALA A 15 -16.12 23.10 0.19
CA ALA A 15 -14.93 22.75 -0.57
C ALA A 15 -13.92 21.96 0.28
N ASN A 16 -13.64 22.43 1.49
CA ASN A 16 -12.73 21.74 2.42
C ASN A 16 -13.26 20.34 2.78
N TRP A 17 -14.55 20.21 3.11
CA TRP A 17 -15.19 18.92 3.39
C TRP A 17 -15.18 17.98 2.19
N GLY A 18 -15.36 18.48 0.97
CA GLY A 18 -15.22 17.69 -0.25
C GLY A 18 -13.81 17.12 -0.42
N THR A 19 -12.78 17.93 -0.15
CA THR A 19 -11.39 17.46 -0.16
C THR A 19 -11.14 16.41 0.92
N ILE A 20 -11.62 16.62 2.15
CA ILE A 20 -11.53 15.63 3.25
C ILE A 20 -12.21 14.33 2.85
N ASN A 21 -13.41 14.41 2.28
CA ASN A 21 -14.16 13.24 1.83
C ASN A 21 -13.35 12.41 0.83
N ASN A 22 -12.84 13.05 -0.21
CA ASN A 22 -12.18 12.35 -1.32
C ASN A 22 -10.76 11.88 -0.99
N ARG A 23 -10.06 12.52 -0.04
CA ARG A 23 -8.64 12.26 0.26
C ARG A 23 -8.40 11.49 1.54
N ILE A 24 -9.38 11.44 2.44
CA ILE A 24 -9.21 10.86 3.76
C ILE A 24 -10.34 9.86 4.00
N LEU A 25 -11.59 10.31 3.96
CA LEU A 25 -12.72 9.46 4.35
C LEU A 25 -12.95 8.30 3.37
N SER A 26 -12.75 8.53 2.07
CA SER A 26 -12.80 7.48 1.03
C SER A 26 -11.82 6.34 1.29
N HIS A 27 -10.63 6.61 1.85
CA HIS A 27 -9.66 5.58 2.20
C HIS A 27 -10.12 4.67 3.36
N PHE A 28 -11.03 5.17 4.20
CA PHE A 28 -11.69 4.39 5.24
C PHE A 28 -13.04 3.81 4.79
N GLY A 29 -13.43 4.00 3.52
CA GLY A 29 -14.74 3.61 3.01
C GLY A 29 -15.91 4.41 3.60
N LEU A 30 -15.66 5.66 4.01
CA LEU A 30 -16.63 6.56 4.65
C LEU A 30 -17.06 7.69 3.71
N ASP A 31 -17.57 7.35 2.53
CA ASP A 31 -18.02 8.35 1.56
C ASP A 31 -19.27 9.10 2.06
N LEU A 32 -19.13 10.42 2.21
CA LEU A 32 -20.21 11.29 2.70
C LEU A 32 -21.06 11.83 1.55
N PRO A 33 -22.39 11.64 1.60
CA PRO A 33 -23.27 12.26 0.63
C PRO A 33 -23.34 13.78 0.84
N ALA A 34 -23.65 14.52 -0.24
CA ALA A 34 -23.63 15.98 -0.25
C ALA A 34 -24.54 16.63 0.81
N ILE A 35 -25.63 15.96 1.18
CA ILE A 35 -26.55 16.40 2.24
C ILE A 35 -25.86 16.41 3.62
N ILE A 36 -25.05 15.39 3.91
CA ILE A 36 -24.30 15.26 5.17
C ILE A 36 -23.20 16.32 5.22
N ILE A 37 -22.47 16.50 4.13
CA ILE A 37 -21.46 17.58 4.01
C ILE A 37 -22.10 18.95 4.25
N THR A 38 -23.31 19.17 3.72
CA THR A 38 -24.03 20.42 3.95
C THR A 38 -24.40 20.59 5.42
N GLY A 39 -24.95 19.55 6.07
CA GLY A 39 -25.24 19.57 7.51
C GLY A 39 -24.00 19.86 8.37
N LEU A 40 -22.87 19.23 8.05
CA LEU A 40 -21.58 19.50 8.71
C LEU A 40 -21.13 20.96 8.55
N CYS A 41 -21.34 21.56 7.38
CA CYS A 41 -21.01 22.98 7.16
C CYS A 41 -21.88 23.93 7.98
N HIS A 42 -23.14 23.55 8.23
CA HIS A 42 -24.08 24.30 9.06
C HIS A 42 -23.89 24.06 10.56
N GLY A 43 -23.02 23.11 10.96
CA GLY A 43 -22.79 22.78 12.36
C GLY A 43 -24.00 22.10 12.99
N THR A 44 -24.73 21.29 12.22
CA THR A 44 -25.86 20.52 12.76
C THR A 44 -25.39 19.63 13.91
N PRO A 45 -26.01 19.72 15.10
CA PRO A 45 -25.63 18.90 16.25
C PRO A 45 -25.74 17.40 15.97
N GLY A 46 -24.82 16.60 16.53
CA GLY A 46 -24.82 15.13 16.40
C GLY A 46 -24.12 14.62 15.14
N LEU A 47 -24.07 15.40 14.06
CA LEU A 47 -23.51 14.97 12.79
C LEU A 47 -21.99 14.76 12.84
N ILE A 48 -21.27 15.65 13.53
CA ILE A 48 -19.81 15.52 13.65
C ILE A 48 -19.45 14.37 14.59
N GLU A 49 -20.23 14.15 15.64
CA GLU A 49 -20.06 13.09 16.61
C GLU A 49 -20.23 11.71 15.97
N VAL A 50 -21.29 11.52 15.17
CA VAL A 50 -21.51 10.28 14.41
C VAL A 50 -20.37 10.03 13.42
N LEU A 51 -19.91 11.06 12.72
CA LEU A 51 -18.79 10.94 11.79
C LEU A 51 -17.51 10.50 12.50
N LEU A 52 -17.16 11.17 13.60
CA LEU A 52 -15.96 10.88 14.38
C LEU A 52 -15.99 9.48 15.00
N TYR A 53 -17.16 9.04 15.47
CA TYR A 53 -17.35 7.68 15.98
C TYR A 53 -17.11 6.63 14.90
N ASN A 54 -17.71 6.78 13.72
CA ASN A 54 -17.51 5.85 12.61
C ASN A 54 -16.05 5.84 12.13
N LEU A 55 -15.40 7.00 12.08
CA LEU A 55 -13.98 7.11 11.74
C LEU A 55 -13.12 6.37 12.77
N ARG A 56 -13.43 6.48 14.06
CA ARG A 56 -12.72 5.76 15.12
C ARG A 56 -12.81 4.25 14.93
N LEU A 57 -14.02 3.73 14.70
CA LEU A 57 -14.23 2.30 14.44
C LEU A 57 -13.39 1.80 13.25
N LYS A 58 -13.33 2.58 12.17
CA LYS A 58 -12.55 2.22 10.99
C LYS A 58 -11.05 2.22 11.24
N ILE A 59 -10.55 3.18 12.02
CA ILE A 59 -9.13 3.22 12.41
C ILE A 59 -8.79 2.01 13.29
N ASP A 60 -9.61 1.72 14.30
CA ASP A 60 -9.39 0.60 15.21
C ASP A 60 -9.40 -0.75 14.44
N GLU A 61 -10.35 -0.94 13.51
CA GLU A 61 -10.39 -2.09 12.60
C GLU A 61 -9.08 -2.27 11.81
N GLN A 62 -8.56 -1.19 11.22
CA GLN A 62 -7.31 -1.24 10.45
C GLN A 62 -6.09 -1.55 11.33
N ILE A 63 -6.03 -0.99 12.54
CA ILE A 63 -4.95 -1.25 13.50
C ILE A 63 -4.95 -2.72 13.92
N GLU A 64 -6.13 -3.29 14.19
CA GLU A 64 -6.25 -4.71 14.55
C GLU A 64 -5.80 -5.63 13.42
N VAL A 65 -6.19 -5.33 12.18
CA VAL A 65 -5.74 -6.10 11.00
C VAL A 65 -4.23 -6.03 10.85
N GLN A 66 -3.63 -4.85 10.99
CA GLN A 66 -2.18 -4.67 10.92
C GLN A 66 -1.46 -5.46 12.03
N LYS A 67 -1.98 -5.43 13.26
CA LYS A 67 -1.41 -6.17 14.37
C LYS A 67 -1.46 -7.68 14.12
N LYS A 68 -2.61 -8.22 13.68
CA LYS A 68 -2.77 -9.65 13.35
C LYS A 68 -1.84 -10.08 12.22
N PHE A 69 -1.68 -9.25 11.20
CA PHE A 69 -0.74 -9.50 10.11
C PHE A 69 0.70 -9.54 10.64
N GLN A 70 1.09 -8.58 11.46
CA GLN A 70 2.41 -8.56 12.07
C GLN A 70 2.66 -9.79 12.95
N ASP A 71 1.70 -10.15 13.80
CA ASP A 71 1.75 -11.34 14.66
C ASP A 71 1.89 -12.63 13.81
N SER A 72 1.19 -12.73 12.68
CA SER A 72 1.32 -13.87 11.77
C SER A 72 2.71 -13.99 11.14
N LEU A 73 3.32 -12.86 10.73
CA LEU A 73 4.68 -12.86 10.18
C LEU A 73 5.73 -13.30 11.22
N TYR A 74 5.55 -12.93 12.49
CA TYR A 74 6.45 -13.36 13.57
C TYR A 74 6.35 -14.87 13.84
N LEU A 75 5.17 -15.47 13.71
CA LEU A 75 4.98 -16.90 13.93
C LEU A 75 5.56 -17.76 12.79
N GLU A 76 5.51 -17.28 11.54
CA GLU A 76 6.08 -18.00 10.39
C GLU A 76 7.62 -18.04 10.41
N ASP A 77 8.29 -16.95 10.80
CA ASP A 77 9.76 -16.87 10.84
C ASP A 77 10.37 -17.85 11.88
N HIS A 78 9.74 -17.99 13.05
CA HIS A 78 10.18 -18.93 14.08
C HIS A 78 9.84 -20.40 13.78
N SER A 79 8.84 -20.67 12.94
CA SER A 79 8.54 -22.05 12.49
C SER A 79 9.56 -22.57 11.46
N LEU A 80 10.25 -21.70 10.72
CA LEU A 80 11.33 -22.08 9.80
C LEU A 80 12.67 -22.38 10.52
N MET A 81 12.83 -21.94 11.78
CA MET A 81 14.02 -22.18 12.58
C MET A 81 14.00 -23.52 13.34
N SER A 82 12.93 -24.32 13.25
CA SER A 82 12.78 -25.57 14.02
C SER A 82 12.92 -26.87 13.21
N ILE A 83 13.60 -26.85 12.06
CA ILE A 83 13.94 -28.06 11.31
C ILE A 83 15.43 -28.06 10.92
N ASP A 84 16.30 -28.30 11.92
CA ASP A 84 17.27 -29.41 11.84
C ASP A 84 17.88 -29.69 13.22
N SER A 85 17.17 -30.49 14.02
CA SER A 85 17.75 -31.20 15.16
C SER A 85 17.46 -32.67 14.99
N THR A 86 18.20 -33.33 14.09
CA THR A 86 18.86 -34.64 14.29
C THR A 86 19.15 -35.34 12.96
N ARG A 87 20.20 -34.93 12.23
CA ARG A 87 21.06 -35.90 11.55
C ARG A 87 22.43 -35.33 11.20
N SER A 88 23.40 -35.60 12.06
CA SER A 88 24.80 -35.65 11.64
C SER A 88 24.94 -36.66 10.50
N LEU A 89 25.07 -36.18 9.26
CA LEU A 89 25.64 -36.93 8.14
C LEU A 89 26.61 -36.02 7.39
N LYS A 90 27.81 -36.58 7.19
CA LYS A 90 29.03 -35.95 6.69
C LYS A 90 28.83 -35.31 5.30
N PRO A 91 29.63 -34.30 4.94
CA PRO A 91 29.57 -33.71 3.60
C PRO A 91 29.96 -34.77 2.56
N ILE A 92 29.04 -35.04 1.62
CA ILE A 92 29.36 -35.81 0.40
C ILE A 92 30.18 -34.89 -0.49
N THR A 93 31.49 -35.02 -0.39
CA THR A 93 32.39 -34.70 -1.49
C THR A 93 32.27 -35.84 -2.49
N THR A 94 31.67 -35.61 -3.65
CA THR A 94 31.92 -36.47 -4.80
C THR A 94 32.12 -35.62 -6.03
N LEU A 95 33.41 -35.59 -6.39
CA LEU A 95 33.99 -35.24 -7.67
C LEU A 95 33.06 -35.55 -8.85
N ASN A 96 32.86 -34.58 -9.72
CA ASN A 96 32.73 -34.85 -11.15
C ASN A 96 33.64 -33.88 -11.92
N SER A 97 34.82 -34.42 -12.20
CA SER A 97 35.78 -33.94 -13.17
C SER A 97 35.22 -34.07 -14.59
N VAL A 98 35.44 -33.01 -15.38
CA VAL A 98 35.65 -33.01 -16.84
C VAL A 98 34.41 -33.21 -17.72
N THR A 99 34.05 -32.17 -18.47
CA THR A 99 34.24 -32.15 -19.94
C THR A 99 34.33 -30.71 -20.43
N LYS A 100 35.51 -30.35 -20.96
CA LYS A 100 35.74 -29.15 -21.77
C LYS A 100 35.01 -29.32 -23.11
N ARG A 101 34.30 -28.28 -23.58
CA ARG A 101 34.30 -27.99 -25.02
C ARG A 101 34.13 -26.50 -25.29
N ALA A 102 35.05 -26.02 -26.13
CA ALA A 102 35.27 -24.64 -26.52
C ALA A 102 34.19 -24.10 -27.47
N GLY A 103 34.05 -22.77 -27.51
CA GLY A 103 33.30 -22.07 -28.54
C GLY A 103 33.27 -20.56 -28.32
N ARG A 104 34.37 -19.87 -28.66
CA ARG A 104 34.35 -18.42 -28.92
C ARG A 104 33.44 -18.15 -30.11
N PHE A 105 32.52 -17.19 -30.01
CA PHE A 105 32.20 -16.34 -31.15
C PHE A 105 31.79 -14.94 -30.69
N SER A 106 32.48 -13.97 -31.27
CA SER A 106 32.32 -12.52 -31.14
C SER A 106 31.78 -12.02 -32.47
N GLN A 107 30.85 -11.07 -32.46
CA GLN A 107 30.65 -10.05 -33.50
C GLN A 107 29.65 -9.01 -32.95
N LYS A 108 30.07 -7.78 -32.62
CA LYS A 108 30.17 -6.59 -33.49
C LYS A 108 28.85 -6.24 -34.19
N GLY A 109 28.40 -5.01 -33.94
CA GLY A 109 27.06 -4.52 -34.22
C GLY A 109 26.81 -3.96 -35.62
N MET A 110 25.65 -3.32 -35.78
CA MET A 110 25.46 -2.24 -36.76
C MET A 110 24.16 -1.48 -36.43
N ARG A 111 24.25 -0.15 -36.40
CA ARG A 111 23.12 0.80 -36.38
C ARG A 111 22.34 0.71 -37.69
N ARG A 112 21.04 1.07 -37.67
CA ARG A 112 20.31 1.90 -38.67
C ARG A 112 18.82 1.99 -38.30
N THR A 113 18.35 3.15 -37.82
CA THR A 113 17.61 4.23 -38.54
C THR A 113 16.09 4.01 -38.64
N VAL A 114 15.37 5.00 -38.11
CA VAL A 114 13.93 5.26 -38.26
C VAL A 114 13.52 5.48 -39.73
N PRO A 115 12.21 5.33 -40.03
CA PRO A 115 11.55 6.35 -40.82
C PRO A 115 10.23 6.85 -40.21
N ARG A 116 10.06 8.15 -40.41
CA ARG A 116 8.90 9.04 -40.23
C ARG A 116 7.80 8.74 -41.26
N LEU A 117 6.53 8.97 -40.90
CA LEU A 117 5.37 9.37 -41.72
C LEU A 117 4.23 9.66 -40.71
N GLU A 118 3.94 10.91 -40.32
CA GLU A 118 3.07 11.89 -41.01
C GLU A 118 1.78 11.26 -41.54
N PHE A 119 0.69 11.38 -40.79
CA PHE A 119 -0.64 11.85 -41.23
C PHE A 119 -1.43 12.35 -40.03
#